data_AF-A0AAU5QMW4-F1
#
_entry.id   AF-A0AAU5QMW4-F1
#
_cell.length_a   1.000
_cell.length_b   1.000
_cell.length_c   1.000
_cell.angle_alpha   90.00
_cell.angle_beta   90.00
_cell.angle_gamma   90.00
#
_symmetry.space_group_name_H-M   'P 1'
#
loop_
_entity.id
_entity.type
_entity.pdbx_description
1 polymer ?
#
loop_
_entity_poly.entity_id
_entity_poly.type
_entity_poly.pdbx_seq_one_letter_code
_entity_poly.pdbx_strand_id
1 'polypeptide(L)'
;MRGQQRAKSAWTKIPKKLPCPGHRSPGQGGGAITIGSRFDLHGLQCPPESRTWWSLGYLFTSLLALDPATGKVYAFPEGSLGYIELHRDIESLAFALIELRKVEIDHDNDADPEDLATRFRETVEAFDPTPFTDEDSQWNLSLEELEQGIW
;
A
#
# COMPACT_ATOMS: atom_id res chain seq x y z
N MET A 1 36.00 39.57 -63.69
CA MET A 1 34.84 38.81 -64.19
C MET A 1 34.41 37.83 -63.11
N ARG A 2 33.09 37.78 -62.82
CA ARG A 2 32.26 36.64 -62.33
C ARG A 2 32.86 35.76 -61.20
N GLY A 3 32.18 35.46 -60.11
CA GLY A 3 30.77 35.56 -59.82
C GLY A 3 30.55 35.09 -58.38
N GLN A 4 29.61 35.79 -57.77
CA GLN A 4 29.14 35.70 -56.41
C GLN A 4 28.11 34.58 -56.31
N GLN A 5 28.18 33.71 -55.29
CA GLN A 5 26.99 33.29 -54.54
C GLN A 5 27.37 32.52 -53.26
N ARG A 6 27.21 33.23 -52.14
CA ARG A 6 27.08 32.70 -50.79
C ARG A 6 25.80 31.87 -50.69
N ALA A 7 25.91 30.62 -50.25
CA ALA A 7 24.77 29.94 -49.64
C ALA A 7 24.51 30.57 -48.26
N LYS A 8 23.29 31.06 -48.08
CA LYS A 8 22.86 31.90 -46.96
C LYS A 8 22.64 31.05 -45.71
N SER A 9 23.23 31.50 -44.60
CA SER A 9 22.84 31.15 -43.24
C SER A 9 21.38 31.57 -43.00
N ALA A 10 20.51 30.60 -42.75
CA ALA A 10 19.14 30.82 -42.29
C ALA A 10 18.92 30.09 -40.95
N TRP A 11 19.63 30.55 -39.92
CA TRP A 11 19.26 30.27 -38.53
C TRP A 11 18.88 31.59 -37.88
N THR A 12 17.76 32.14 -38.32
CA THR A 12 17.14 33.31 -37.69
C THR A 12 16.03 32.85 -36.76
N LYS A 13 16.22 33.20 -35.48
CA LYS A 13 15.20 33.41 -34.43
C LYS A 13 14.54 32.16 -33.84
N ILE A 14 15.17 31.64 -32.79
CA ILE A 14 14.46 30.89 -31.74
C ILE A 14 13.64 31.91 -30.92
N PRO A 15 12.30 31.78 -30.82
CA PRO A 15 11.51 32.65 -29.97
C PRO A 15 11.88 32.43 -28.49
N LYS A 16 12.27 33.51 -27.81
CA LYS A 16 12.40 33.54 -26.35
C LYS A 16 10.99 33.48 -25.74
N LYS A 17 10.80 32.52 -24.83
CA LYS A 17 9.60 32.20 -24.01
C LYS A 17 8.59 31.24 -24.66
N LEU A 18 8.79 29.94 -24.42
CA LEU A 18 7.65 29.09 -24.06
C LEU A 18 7.30 29.37 -22.59
N PRO A 19 6.02 29.48 -22.21
CA PRO A 19 5.64 29.49 -20.81
C PRO A 19 6.07 28.16 -20.19
N CYS A 20 6.81 28.24 -19.07
CA CYS A 20 7.11 27.08 -18.26
C CYS A 20 5.77 26.49 -17.78
N PRO A 21 5.51 25.18 -17.97
CA PRO A 21 4.32 24.57 -17.41
C PRO A 21 4.41 24.66 -15.89
N GLY A 22 3.50 25.43 -15.29
CA GLY A 22 3.17 25.39 -13.88
C GLY A 22 4.30 25.78 -12.92
N HIS A 23 4.22 26.99 -12.38
CA HIS A 23 4.70 27.24 -11.03
C HIS A 23 4.00 26.25 -10.10
N ARG A 24 4.71 25.19 -9.70
CA ARG A 24 4.26 24.31 -8.61
C ARG A 24 4.44 25.13 -7.33
N SER A 25 3.34 25.46 -6.67
CA SER A 25 3.38 26.07 -5.35
C SER A 25 4.28 25.24 -4.42
N PRO A 26 5.13 25.85 -3.59
CA PRO A 26 5.89 25.13 -2.58
C PRO A 26 4.89 24.61 -1.54
N GLY A 27 4.58 23.33 -1.63
CA GLY A 27 3.53 22.66 -0.85
C GLY A 27 3.25 21.21 -1.29
N GLN A 28 3.65 20.83 -2.50
CA GLN A 28 3.69 19.42 -2.92
C GLN A 28 5.05 18.80 -2.57
N GLY A 29 5.34 18.69 -1.27
CA GLY A 29 6.17 17.59 -0.80
C GLY A 29 5.35 16.31 -0.98
N GLY A 30 5.97 15.22 -1.44
CA GLY A 30 5.36 13.89 -1.47
C GLY A 30 5.03 13.43 -0.06
N GLY A 31 3.98 14.00 0.53
CA GLY A 31 3.43 13.59 1.80
C GLY A 31 2.85 12.20 1.66
N ALA A 32 2.97 11.40 2.71
CA ALA A 32 2.32 10.10 2.80
C ALA A 32 0.89 10.19 2.24
N ILE A 33 0.49 9.21 1.42
CA ILE A 33 -0.87 9.17 0.89
C ILE A 33 -1.79 8.91 2.07
N THR A 34 -2.34 9.98 2.64
CA THR A 34 -3.29 9.88 3.75
C THR A 34 -4.56 9.22 3.25
N ILE A 35 -5.11 8.29 4.03
CA ILE A 35 -6.27 7.52 3.58
C ILE A 35 -7.52 8.39 3.38
N GLY A 36 -7.67 9.51 4.12
CA GLY A 36 -8.82 10.41 3.93
C GLY A 36 -8.96 10.92 2.49
N SER A 37 -7.86 11.38 1.88
CA SER A 37 -7.87 11.83 0.49
C SER A 37 -8.18 10.69 -0.49
N ARG A 38 -7.77 9.46 -0.19
CA ARG A 38 -8.09 8.28 -1.00
C ARG A 38 -9.58 7.97 -0.95
N PHE A 39 -10.20 7.99 0.23
CA PHE A 39 -11.63 7.74 0.38
C PHE A 39 -12.48 8.80 -0.29
N ASP A 40 -12.09 10.08 -0.20
CA ASP A 40 -12.77 11.18 -0.89
C ASP A 40 -12.80 10.98 -2.41
N LEU A 41 -11.70 10.51 -3.01
CA LEU A 41 -11.60 10.24 -4.45
C LEU A 41 -12.59 9.16 -4.91
N HIS A 42 -12.92 8.22 -4.05
CA HIS A 42 -13.85 7.11 -4.35
C HIS A 42 -15.28 7.38 -3.84
N GLY A 43 -15.54 8.54 -3.22
CA GLY A 43 -16.85 8.85 -2.63
C GLY A 43 -17.21 7.96 -1.44
N LEU A 44 -16.21 7.39 -0.76
CA LEU A 44 -16.38 6.49 0.37
C LEU A 44 -16.34 7.25 1.69
N GLN A 45 -17.02 6.73 2.71
CA GLN A 45 -16.95 7.27 4.07
C GLN A 45 -15.67 6.78 4.76
N CYS A 46 -14.89 7.72 5.31
CA CYS A 46 -13.69 7.43 6.08
C CYS A 46 -13.92 7.87 7.53
N PRO A 47 -13.72 6.99 8.53
CA PRO A 47 -13.82 7.34 9.94
C PRO A 47 -12.97 8.59 10.26
N PRO A 48 -13.54 9.61 10.92
CA PRO A 48 -12.90 10.92 11.09
C PRO A 48 -11.48 10.87 11.68
N GLU A 49 -11.27 10.03 12.69
CA GLU A 49 -9.99 9.83 13.37
C GLU A 49 -8.92 9.25 12.44
N SER A 50 -9.34 8.43 11.48
CA SER A 50 -8.45 7.71 10.58
C SER A 50 -8.00 8.53 9.37
N ARG A 51 -8.65 9.67 9.09
CA ARG A 51 -8.43 10.45 7.86
C ARG A 51 -6.98 10.89 7.65
N THR A 52 -6.21 11.02 8.73
CA THR A 52 -4.80 11.44 8.71
C THR A 52 -3.80 10.27 8.69
N TRP A 53 -4.28 9.04 8.81
CA TRP A 53 -3.46 7.84 8.78
C TRP A 53 -2.85 7.61 7.41
N TRP A 54 -1.67 6.98 7.39
CA TRP A 54 -0.87 6.79 6.18
C TRP A 54 -1.20 5.47 5.51
N SER A 55 -1.54 5.51 4.23
CA SER A 55 -1.74 4.30 3.42
C SER A 55 -0.44 3.51 3.30
N LEU A 56 -0.46 2.23 3.64
CA LEU A 56 0.67 1.31 3.48
C LEU A 56 0.57 0.45 2.22
N GLY A 57 -0.64 0.27 1.68
CA GLY A 57 -0.90 -0.59 0.52
C GLY A 57 -2.08 -1.52 0.79
N TYR A 58 -2.24 -2.53 -0.07
CA TYR A 58 -3.24 -3.57 0.15
C TYR A 58 -2.57 -4.84 0.65
N LEU A 59 -3.23 -5.50 1.59
CA LEU A 59 -2.96 -6.88 1.99
C LEU A 59 -4.23 -7.66 1.65
N PHE A 60 -4.12 -8.57 0.68
CA PHE A 60 -5.27 -9.22 0.05
C PHE A 60 -6.31 -8.18 -0.41
N THR A 61 -7.55 -8.24 0.09
CA THR A 61 -8.62 -7.29 -0.24
C THR A 61 -8.69 -6.08 0.69
N SER A 62 -7.89 -6.06 1.76
CA SER A 62 -7.91 -5.00 2.77
C SER A 62 -6.89 -3.89 2.49
N LEU A 63 -7.31 -2.62 2.60
CA LEU A 63 -6.40 -1.48 2.60
C LEU A 63 -5.74 -1.36 3.98
N LEU A 64 -4.42 -1.33 4.04
CA LEU A 64 -3.66 -1.11 5.27
C LEU A 64 -3.35 0.36 5.50
N ALA A 65 -3.48 0.80 6.74
CA ALA A 65 -3.14 2.14 7.19
C ALA A 65 -2.33 2.13 8.50
N LEU A 66 -1.37 3.04 8.61
CA LEU A 66 -0.62 3.33 9.82
C LEU A 66 -1.18 4.57 10.50
N ASP A 67 -1.53 4.48 11.77
CA ASP A 67 -1.75 5.65 12.61
C ASP A 67 -0.40 6.23 13.04
N PRO A 68 0.01 7.42 12.56
CA PRO A 68 1.30 8.00 12.91
C PRO A 68 1.38 8.48 14.37
N ALA A 69 0.24 8.61 15.07
CA ALA A 69 0.22 9.03 16.46
C ALA A 69 0.52 7.86 17.42
N THR A 70 0.00 6.67 17.12
CA THR A 70 0.13 5.48 17.97
C THR A 70 1.13 4.46 17.45
N GLY A 71 1.45 4.48 16.16
CA GLY A 71 2.27 3.48 15.50
C GLY A 71 1.52 2.22 15.09
N LYS A 72 0.23 2.09 15.44
CA LYS A 72 -0.60 0.91 15.16
C LYS A 72 -0.97 0.80 13.69
N VAL A 73 -1.10 -0.43 13.22
CA VAL A 73 -1.54 -0.75 11.85
C VAL A 73 -2.99 -1.22 11.88
N TYR A 74 -3.78 -0.67 10.99
CA TYR A 74 -5.19 -0.98 10.82
C TYR A 74 -5.46 -1.50 9.41
N ALA A 75 -6.41 -2.43 9.31
CA ALA A 75 -6.99 -2.89 8.06
C ALA A 75 -8.34 -2.22 7.84
N PHE A 76 -8.62 -1.82 6.60
CA PHE A 76 -9.94 -1.45 6.11
C PHE A 76 -10.42 -2.55 5.17
N PRO A 77 -11.21 -3.53 5.66
CA PRO A 77 -11.73 -4.60 4.82
C PRO A 77 -12.58 -4.06 3.68
N GLU A 78 -12.51 -4.71 2.52
CA GLU A 78 -13.36 -4.35 1.39
C GLU A 78 -14.84 -4.46 1.78
N GLY A 79 -15.62 -3.43 1.45
CA GLY A 79 -17.04 -3.37 1.77
C GLY A 79 -17.39 -3.05 3.23
N SER A 80 -16.41 -2.95 4.13
CA SER A 80 -16.63 -2.52 5.51
C SER A 80 -16.69 -1.00 5.64
N LEU A 81 -17.49 -0.51 6.59
CA LEU A 81 -17.56 0.91 6.97
C LEU A 81 -16.52 1.29 8.05
N GLY A 82 -15.85 0.29 8.62
CA GLY A 82 -14.91 0.45 9.73
C GLY A 82 -13.49 0.00 9.40
N TYR A 83 -12.69 -0.10 10.44
CA TYR A 83 -11.35 -0.65 10.40
C TYR A 83 -11.16 -1.63 11.56
N ILE A 84 -10.20 -2.54 11.39
CA ILE A 84 -9.77 -3.53 12.37
C ILE A 84 -8.33 -3.23 12.76
N GLU A 85 -8.00 -3.25 14.06
CA GLU A 85 -6.60 -3.20 14.50
C GLU A 85 -5.91 -4.49 14.10
N LEU A 86 -4.92 -4.40 13.22
CA LEU A 86 -4.28 -5.56 12.61
C LEU A 86 -2.93 -5.89 13.26
N HIS A 87 -2.12 -4.87 13.56
CA HIS A 87 -0.84 -5.06 14.24
C HIS A 87 -0.60 -3.93 15.24
N ARG A 88 0.05 -4.27 16.36
CA ARG A 88 0.43 -3.27 17.38
C ARG A 88 1.38 -2.19 16.82
N ASP A 89 2.17 -2.53 15.80
CA ASP A 89 3.17 -1.68 15.16
C ASP A 89 3.63 -2.23 13.79
N ILE A 90 4.49 -1.46 13.10
CA ILE A 90 5.09 -1.84 11.81
C ILE A 90 6.06 -3.02 11.92
N GLU A 91 6.71 -3.22 13.07
CA GLU A 91 7.61 -4.35 13.27
C GLU A 91 6.84 -5.67 13.22
N SER A 92 5.68 -5.72 13.89
CA SER A 92 4.74 -6.83 13.83
C SER A 92 4.19 -7.08 12.43
N LEU A 93 3.81 -6.04 11.68
CA LEU A 93 3.40 -6.20 10.29
C LEU A 93 4.53 -6.81 9.44
N ALA A 94 5.74 -6.27 9.55
CA ALA A 94 6.89 -6.76 8.79
C ALA A 94 7.23 -8.22 9.13
N PHE A 95 7.15 -8.59 10.41
CA PHE A 95 7.35 -9.96 10.86
C PHE A 95 6.34 -10.91 10.21
N ALA A 96 5.03 -10.59 10.29
CA ALA A 96 3.98 -11.41 9.70
C ALA A 96 4.14 -11.55 8.18
N LEU A 97 4.51 -10.50 7.46
CA LEU A 97 4.76 -10.57 6.01
C LEU A 97 5.95 -11.46 5.64
N ILE A 98 6.99 -11.51 6.49
CA ILE A 98 8.13 -12.41 6.30
C ILE A 98 7.70 -13.87 6.53
N GLU A 99 6.91 -14.15 7.57
CA GLU A 99 6.39 -15.49 7.81
C GLU A 99 5.41 -15.92 6.70
N LEU A 100 4.61 -14.99 6.17
CA LEU A 100 3.71 -15.25 5.04
C LEU A 100 4.51 -15.69 3.82
N ARG A 101 5.66 -15.06 3.55
CA ARG A 101 6.51 -15.46 2.44
C ARG A 101 7.02 -16.90 2.56
N LYS A 102 7.22 -17.42 3.77
CA LYS A 102 7.58 -18.83 3.99
C LYS A 102 6.40 -19.76 3.71
N VAL A 103 5.19 -19.36 4.10
CA VAL A 103 3.96 -20.08 3.75
C VAL A 103 3.81 -20.18 2.24
N GLU A 104 3.94 -19.07 1.50
CA GLU A 104 3.87 -19.07 0.04
C GLU A 104 4.88 -20.02 -0.60
N ILE A 105 6.15 -19.98 -0.14
CA ILE A 105 7.21 -20.85 -0.66
C ILE A 105 6.91 -22.32 -0.39
N ASP A 106 6.45 -22.67 0.81
CA ASP A 106 6.19 -24.07 1.16
C ASP A 106 4.91 -24.59 0.50
N HIS A 107 3.90 -23.73 0.32
CA HIS A 107 2.68 -24.03 -0.45
C HIS A 107 3.01 -24.35 -1.91
N ASP A 108 3.89 -23.56 -2.55
CA ASP A 108 4.41 -23.85 -3.90
C ASP A 108 5.18 -25.18 -4.00
N ASN A 109 5.58 -25.77 -2.86
CA ASN A 109 6.24 -27.07 -2.75
C ASN A 109 5.29 -28.18 -2.24
N ASP A 110 3.98 -28.01 -2.44
CA ASP A 110 2.93 -28.99 -2.10
C ASP A 110 2.87 -29.37 -0.60
N ALA A 111 3.28 -28.47 0.30
CA ALA A 111 3.07 -28.66 1.73
C ALA A 111 1.58 -28.56 2.10
N ASP A 112 1.18 -29.27 3.16
CA ASP A 112 -0.22 -29.34 3.60
C ASP A 112 -0.74 -27.95 4.06
N PRO A 113 -1.82 -27.41 3.45
CA PRO A 113 -2.36 -26.10 3.82
C PRO A 113 -2.71 -25.94 5.30
N GLU A 114 -3.24 -26.98 5.96
CA GLU A 114 -3.63 -26.93 7.38
C GLU A 114 -2.39 -26.79 8.30
N ASP A 115 -1.33 -27.54 8.00
CA ASP A 115 -0.05 -27.43 8.70
C ASP A 115 0.59 -26.05 8.50
N LEU A 116 0.50 -25.50 7.29
CA LEU A 116 1.01 -24.18 6.97
C LEU A 116 0.27 -23.07 7.72
N ALA A 117 -1.06 -23.12 7.73
CA ALA A 117 -1.91 -22.15 8.41
C ALA A 117 -1.68 -22.19 9.93
N THR A 118 -1.63 -23.39 10.51
CA THR A 118 -1.34 -23.60 11.93
C THR A 118 0.04 -23.03 12.30
N ARG A 119 1.09 -23.39 11.56
CA ARG A 119 2.45 -22.91 11.80
C ARG A 119 2.55 -21.39 11.72
N PHE A 120 1.91 -20.78 10.72
CA PHE A 120 1.89 -19.33 10.55
C PHE A 120 1.21 -18.65 11.74
N ARG A 121 0.01 -19.11 12.11
CA ARG A 121 -0.75 -18.57 13.24
C ARG A 121 0.08 -18.64 14.52
N GLU A 122 0.60 -19.81 14.87
CA GLU A 122 1.39 -19.99 16.09
C GLU A 122 2.62 -19.09 16.13
N THR A 123 3.33 -18.98 15.00
CA THR A 123 4.56 -18.17 14.90
C THR A 123 4.26 -16.67 15.02
N VAL A 124 3.24 -16.19 14.32
CA VAL A 124 2.87 -14.77 14.34
C VAL A 124 2.22 -14.41 15.66
N GLU A 125 1.34 -15.23 16.22
CA GLU A 125 0.64 -14.98 17.49
C GLU A 125 1.62 -14.90 18.67
N ALA A 126 2.65 -15.75 18.66
CA ALA A 126 3.73 -15.69 19.65
C ALA A 126 4.51 -14.37 19.60
N PHE A 127 4.57 -13.71 18.44
CA PHE A 127 5.20 -12.41 18.28
C PHE A 127 4.24 -11.25 18.56
N ASP A 128 3.01 -11.31 18.04
CA ASP A 128 1.92 -10.35 18.20
C ASP A 128 0.57 -11.09 18.11
N PRO A 129 -0.29 -11.07 19.14
CA PRO A 129 -1.61 -11.70 19.07
C PRO A 129 -2.65 -10.86 18.32
N THR A 130 -2.40 -9.55 18.15
CA THR A 130 -3.32 -8.60 17.51
C THR A 130 -3.88 -9.08 16.15
N PRO A 131 -3.08 -9.64 15.23
CA PRO A 131 -3.51 -10.09 13.90
C PRO A 131 -4.69 -11.06 13.90
N PHE A 132 -4.88 -11.82 14.98
CA PHE A 132 -5.86 -12.91 15.04
C PHE A 132 -6.99 -12.62 16.04
N THR A 133 -7.00 -11.45 16.67
CA THR A 133 -7.97 -11.09 17.73
C THR A 133 -9.39 -10.90 17.19
N ASP A 134 -9.51 -10.35 15.98
CA ASP A 134 -10.79 -10.12 15.32
C ASP A 134 -11.08 -11.25 14.33
N GLU A 135 -12.24 -11.89 14.41
CA GLU A 135 -12.64 -12.98 13.50
C GLU A 135 -12.66 -12.51 12.03
N ASP A 136 -13.04 -11.25 11.79
CA ASP A 136 -13.08 -10.62 10.46
C ASP A 136 -11.70 -10.08 10.03
N SER A 137 -10.63 -10.35 10.80
CA SER A 137 -9.28 -10.01 10.41
C SER A 137 -8.93 -10.66 9.08
N GLN A 138 -8.31 -9.87 8.19
CA GLN A 138 -7.83 -10.34 6.91
C GLN A 138 -6.89 -11.55 7.04
N TRP A 139 -6.14 -11.66 8.15
CA TRP A 139 -5.30 -12.83 8.40
C TRP A 139 -6.13 -14.09 8.67
N ASN A 140 -7.18 -14.01 9.48
CA ASN A 140 -8.06 -15.15 9.76
C ASN A 140 -8.74 -15.63 8.47
N LEU A 141 -9.32 -14.70 7.70
CA LEU A 141 -10.00 -15.01 6.44
C LEU A 141 -9.05 -15.66 5.42
N SER A 142 -7.83 -15.13 5.26
CA SER A 142 -6.88 -15.70 4.28
C SER A 142 -6.28 -17.03 4.71
N LEU A 143 -6.20 -17.32 6.02
CA LEU A 143 -5.83 -18.65 6.49
C LEU A 143 -6.95 -19.67 6.23
N GLU A 144 -8.22 -19.30 6.42
CA GLU A 144 -9.35 -20.16 6.05
C GLU A 144 -9.39 -20.43 4.54
N GLU A 145 -9.12 -19.43 3.70
CA GLU A 145 -9.01 -19.59 2.24
C GLU A 145 -7.89 -20.56 1.85
N LEU A 146 -6.73 -20.48 2.54
CA LEU A 146 -5.61 -21.41 2.37
C LEU A 146 -6.03 -22.84 2.74
N GLU A 147 -6.61 -23.04 3.92
CA GLU A 147 -7.08 -24.37 4.38
C GLU A 147 -8.14 -24.98 3.43
N GLN A 148 -8.97 -24.14 2.82
CA GLN A 148 -9.98 -24.56 1.84
C GLN A 148 -9.42 -24.78 0.42
N GLY A 149 -8.14 -24.46 0.18
CA GLY A 149 -7.49 -24.61 -1.12
C GLY A 149 -7.99 -23.61 -2.17
N ILE A 150 -8.39 -22.40 -1.74
CA ILE A 150 -8.94 -21.33 -2.59
C ILE A 150 -7.88 -20.26 -2.92
N TRP A 151 -6.69 -20.37 -2.32
CA TRP A 151 -5.60 -19.42 -2.45
C TRP A 151 -4.85 -19.49 -3.79
#